data_AF-A0A9P8QE63-F1
#
_entry.id   AF-A0A9P8QE63-F1
#
_cell.length_a   1.000
_cell.length_b   1.000
_cell.length_c   1.000
_cell.angle_alpha   90.00
_cell.angle_beta   90.00
_cell.angle_gamma   90.00
#
_symmetry.space_group_name_H-M   'P 1'
#
loop_
_entity.id
_entity.type
_entity.pdbx_description
1 polymer ?
#
loop_
_entity_poly.entity_id
_entity_poly.type
_entity_poly.pdbx_seq_one_letter_code
_entity_poly.pdbx_strand_id
1 'polypeptide(L)'
;MDVKLFEEPFHWQKWDNKYDGTVLKTANANRRIGLRTPMQELFGIRCRASPDGVSPMQVNLDDLLDALAENIPPDAHSVMMLLDQDMYEGDGDVFCAGRAYGGSRIAAVSLFRDQPSCAPRDDGHGWPSSHCAAYVDGLCLDGSKPPAKKAKLPPMRHQESGGPLRAAVEAATIRLERGIPPEAPTAQWLARVVVTTTHELCHCLGLDHCVYFACAMQGCGSVEEAQRQPPYACPVCLEKIAATIGEGLVDGWDDEAMGKSVRERYVKESQKEDVWQWEIFRAFTRNEFWAKIVRSPREH
;
A
#
# COMPACT_ATOMS: atom_id res chain seq x y z
N MET A 1 -3.73 -16.04 -5.55
CA MET A 1 -2.42 -16.36 -4.94
C MET A 1 -2.68 -16.66 -3.49
N ASP A 2 -2.19 -17.80 -3.00
CA ASP A 2 -2.29 -18.13 -1.59
C ASP A 2 -1.23 -17.34 -0.81
N VAL A 3 -1.66 -16.64 0.25
CA VAL A 3 -0.73 -16.01 1.19
C VAL A 3 -0.37 -17.06 2.23
N LYS A 4 0.92 -17.37 2.34
CA LYS A 4 1.47 -18.28 3.36
C LYS A 4 2.32 -17.48 4.34
N LEU A 5 2.18 -17.78 5.63
CA LEU A 5 3.12 -17.31 6.64
C LEU A 5 4.31 -18.27 6.67
N PHE A 6 5.49 -17.76 7.06
CA PHE A 6 6.62 -18.64 7.36
C PHE A 6 6.28 -19.55 8.55
N GLU A 7 6.70 -20.81 8.48
CA GLU A 7 6.57 -21.75 9.59
C GLU A 7 7.41 -21.30 10.80
N GLU A 8 8.66 -20.91 10.54
CA GLU A 8 9.50 -20.19 11.50
C GLU A 8 9.55 -18.70 11.12
N PRO A 9 8.95 -17.78 11.89
CA PRO A 9 8.92 -16.37 11.52
C PRO A 9 10.27 -15.69 11.79
N PHE A 10 10.49 -14.59 11.07
CA PHE A 10 11.48 -13.60 11.45
C PHE A 10 11.20 -13.10 12.87
N HIS A 11 12.24 -12.93 13.68
CA HIS A 11 12.07 -12.39 15.02
C HIS A 11 13.22 -11.50 15.46
N TRP A 12 12.85 -10.48 16.24
CA TRP A 12 13.78 -9.52 16.79
C TRP A 12 14.55 -10.11 17.98
N GLN A 13 15.85 -9.85 18.03
CA GLN A 13 16.71 -10.22 19.16
C GLN A 13 17.83 -9.19 19.34
N LYS A 14 18.64 -9.37 20.40
CA LYS A 14 19.77 -8.49 20.66
C LYS A 14 20.84 -8.62 19.57
N TRP A 15 21.32 -7.50 19.03
CA TRP A 15 22.51 -7.50 18.17
C TRP A 15 23.77 -7.60 19.04
N ASP A 16 24.66 -8.54 18.72
CA ASP A 16 25.90 -8.83 19.48
C ASP A 16 25.68 -8.97 21.00
N ASN A 17 24.49 -9.39 21.44
CA ASN A 17 24.07 -9.43 22.85
C ASN A 17 24.12 -8.08 23.60
N LYS A 18 24.22 -6.95 22.89
CA LYS A 18 24.45 -5.61 23.48
C LYS A 18 23.23 -4.70 23.49
N TYR A 19 22.47 -4.69 22.40
CA TYR A 19 21.33 -3.77 22.23
C TYR A 19 20.07 -4.53 21.89
N ASP A 20 19.00 -4.20 22.61
CA ASP A 20 17.72 -4.92 22.64
C ASP A 20 16.57 -4.17 21.96
N GLY A 21 16.85 -3.06 21.28
CA GLY A 21 15.80 -2.21 20.70
C GLY A 21 15.26 -1.14 21.64
N THR A 22 15.90 -0.90 22.78
CA THR A 22 15.55 0.22 23.67
C THR A 22 15.57 1.58 22.95
N VAL A 23 14.52 2.39 23.15
CA VAL A 23 14.30 3.68 22.45
C VAL A 23 15.55 4.56 22.40
N LEU A 24 15.91 5.00 21.19
CA LEU A 24 17.08 5.84 20.95
C LEU A 24 16.75 7.31 21.19
N LYS A 25 17.67 8.03 21.84
CA LYS A 25 17.54 9.49 22.07
C LYS A 25 18.12 10.34 20.94
N THR A 26 19.04 9.78 20.16
CA THR A 26 19.72 10.45 19.05
C THR A 26 20.02 9.44 17.95
N ALA A 27 20.20 9.92 16.72
CA ALA A 27 20.69 9.09 15.63
C ALA A 27 22.08 8.54 15.95
N ASN A 28 22.28 7.24 15.69
CA ASN A 28 23.56 6.58 15.88
C ASN A 28 23.73 5.48 14.84
N ALA A 29 24.58 5.73 13.83
CA ALA A 29 24.81 4.82 12.72
C ALA A 29 25.37 3.44 13.14
N ASN A 30 25.89 3.30 14.36
CA ASN A 30 26.41 2.04 14.89
C ASN A 30 25.37 1.24 15.68
N ARG A 31 24.18 1.80 15.93
CA ARG A 31 23.12 1.09 16.66
C ARG A 31 22.38 0.15 15.71
N ARG A 32 22.38 -1.13 16.07
CA ARG A 32 21.70 -2.19 15.34
C ARG A 32 20.89 -3.06 16.29
N ILE A 33 19.71 -3.49 15.87
CA ILE A 33 18.95 -4.59 16.48
C ILE A 33 19.09 -5.84 15.60
N GLY A 34 19.10 -7.02 16.21
CA GLY A 34 19.21 -8.26 15.46
C GLY A 34 17.86 -8.71 14.91
N LEU A 35 17.81 -9.04 13.63
CA LEU A 35 16.69 -9.72 13.01
C LEU A 35 17.13 -11.14 12.65
N ARG A 36 16.60 -12.13 13.37
CA ARG A 36 16.87 -13.55 13.09
C ARG A 36 15.91 -14.04 12.01
N THR A 37 16.45 -14.70 11.00
CA THR A 37 15.69 -15.22 9.85
C THR A 37 15.17 -16.63 10.12
N PRO A 38 14.22 -17.13 9.31
CA PRO A 38 13.77 -18.52 9.35
C PRO A 38 14.92 -19.52 9.15
N MET A 39 15.96 -19.15 8.40
CA MET A 39 17.16 -19.97 8.18
C MET A 39 18.21 -19.83 9.29
N GLN A 40 17.85 -19.23 10.44
CA GLN A 40 18.70 -19.05 11.62
C GLN A 40 19.90 -18.09 11.42
N GLU A 41 19.91 -17.32 10.34
CA GLU A 41 20.87 -16.24 10.14
C GLU A 41 20.49 -15.01 10.94
N LEU A 42 21.46 -14.16 11.27
CA LEU A 42 21.23 -12.95 12.06
C LEU A 42 21.68 -11.72 11.30
N PHE A 43 20.72 -10.87 10.93
CA PHE A 43 20.96 -9.60 10.26
C PHE A 43 20.95 -8.45 11.26
N GLY A 44 21.85 -7.49 11.08
CA GLY A 44 22.00 -6.35 11.97
C GLY A 44 21.29 -5.15 11.38
N ILE A 45 20.08 -4.87 11.83
CA ILE A 45 19.23 -3.82 11.28
C ILE A 45 19.57 -2.50 11.97
N ARG A 46 20.06 -1.52 11.20
CA ARG A 46 20.37 -0.18 11.70
C ARG A 46 19.12 0.48 12.26
N CYS A 47 19.31 1.24 13.33
CA CYS A 47 18.24 1.97 13.99
C CYS A 47 18.61 3.44 14.18
N ARG A 48 17.60 4.32 14.15
CA ARG A 48 17.74 5.74 14.50
C ARG A 48 16.54 6.25 15.29
N ALA A 49 16.68 7.39 15.95
CA ALA A 49 15.53 8.16 16.43
C ALA A 49 14.82 8.79 15.23
N SER A 50 13.48 8.90 15.27
CA SER A 50 12.73 9.54 14.19
C SER A 50 13.06 11.03 14.09
N PRO A 51 13.39 11.57 12.91
CA PRO A 51 13.70 12.99 12.74
C PRO A 51 12.57 13.94 13.16
N ASP A 52 11.31 13.51 12.99
CA ASP A 52 10.11 14.27 13.34
C ASP A 52 9.59 14.00 14.76
N GLY A 53 10.23 13.08 15.49
CA GLY A 53 9.83 12.68 16.85
C GLY A 53 8.49 11.94 16.96
N VAL A 54 7.82 11.60 15.85
CA VAL A 54 6.53 10.88 15.87
C VAL A 54 6.73 9.43 16.28
N SER A 55 7.76 8.78 15.75
CA SER A 55 8.19 7.45 16.19
C SER A 55 9.32 7.55 17.21
N PRO A 56 9.31 6.72 18.28
CA PRO A 56 10.44 6.63 19.20
C PRO A 56 11.70 6.04 18.53
N MET A 57 11.55 5.21 17.48
CA MET A 57 12.65 4.58 16.78
C MET A 57 12.24 4.17 15.36
N GLN A 58 13.15 4.34 14.41
CA GLN A 58 13.02 3.83 13.06
C GLN A 58 14.06 2.74 12.79
N VAL A 59 13.67 1.73 12.03
CA VAL A 59 14.56 0.68 11.50
C VAL A 59 14.90 0.97 10.03
N ASN A 60 16.12 0.62 9.62
CA ASN A 60 16.54 0.84 8.25
C ASN A 60 15.90 -0.18 7.31
N LEU A 61 15.33 0.32 6.24
CA LEU A 61 14.60 -0.42 5.22
C LEU A 61 15.52 -1.32 4.38
N ASP A 62 16.67 -0.82 3.94
CA ASP A 62 17.58 -1.58 3.08
C ASP A 62 18.08 -2.84 3.82
N ASP A 63 18.46 -2.69 5.10
CA ASP A 63 18.89 -3.83 5.92
C ASP A 63 17.79 -4.89 6.09
N LEU A 64 16.51 -4.48 6.11
CA LEU A 64 15.36 -5.39 6.15
C LEU A 64 15.19 -6.13 4.83
N LEU A 65 15.31 -5.42 3.70
CA LEU A 65 15.19 -5.99 2.37
C LEU A 65 16.33 -6.97 2.08
N ASP A 66 17.56 -6.69 2.53
CA ASP A 66 18.69 -7.63 2.45
C ASP A 66 18.38 -8.95 3.18
N ALA A 67 17.80 -8.87 4.39
CA ALA A 67 17.40 -10.06 5.15
C ALA A 67 16.32 -10.88 4.43
N LEU A 68 15.40 -10.22 3.73
CA LEU A 68 14.34 -10.86 2.95
C LEU A 68 14.87 -11.50 1.66
N ALA A 69 15.82 -10.85 0.99
CA ALA A 69 16.39 -11.30 -0.29
C ALA A 69 17.00 -12.71 -0.18
N GLU A 70 17.68 -12.98 0.94
CA GLU A 70 18.32 -14.27 1.22
C GLU A 70 17.33 -15.35 1.69
N ASN A 71 16.06 -14.99 1.95
CA ASN A 71 15.09 -15.86 2.60
C ASN A 71 13.78 -16.03 1.80
N ILE A 72 13.84 -15.96 0.47
CA ILE A 72 12.70 -16.18 -0.41
C ILE A 72 12.43 -17.68 -0.55
N PRO A 73 11.27 -18.22 -0.11
CA PRO A 73 10.95 -19.63 -0.31
C PRO A 73 10.90 -20.00 -1.80
N PRO A 74 11.31 -21.23 -2.16
CA PRO A 74 11.32 -21.67 -3.56
C PRO A 74 9.93 -21.73 -4.19
N ASP A 75 8.88 -21.90 -3.39
CA ASP A 75 7.48 -21.96 -3.83
C ASP A 75 6.72 -20.63 -3.73
N ALA A 76 7.38 -19.54 -3.31
CA ALA A 76 6.75 -18.23 -3.17
C ALA A 76 7.11 -17.33 -4.35
N HIS A 77 6.16 -16.63 -4.97
CA HIS A 77 6.52 -15.60 -5.95
C HIS A 77 7.28 -14.44 -5.31
N SER A 78 6.83 -13.95 -4.15
CA SER A 78 7.47 -12.86 -3.43
C SER A 78 7.31 -13.05 -1.93
N VAL A 79 8.18 -12.40 -1.15
CA VAL A 79 8.08 -12.30 0.29
C VAL A 79 7.86 -10.85 0.69
N MET A 80 6.96 -10.63 1.63
CA MET A 80 6.72 -9.31 2.19
C MET A 80 6.78 -9.36 3.71
N MET A 81 7.46 -8.38 4.31
CA MET A 81 7.47 -8.18 5.74
C MET A 81 6.50 -7.07 6.14
N LEU A 82 5.62 -7.36 7.08
CA LEU A 82 4.77 -6.39 7.75
C LEU A 82 5.35 -6.06 9.12
N LEU A 83 5.55 -4.77 9.40
CA LEU A 83 6.27 -4.29 10.59
C LEU A 83 5.44 -3.31 11.40
N ASP A 84 5.47 -3.45 12.72
CA ASP A 84 4.92 -2.46 13.64
C ASP A 84 5.88 -1.26 13.85
N GLN A 85 7.15 -1.41 13.47
CA GLN A 85 8.16 -0.38 13.59
C GLN A 85 8.08 0.61 12.43
N ASP A 86 8.35 1.88 12.72
CA ASP A 86 8.55 2.90 11.69
C ASP A 86 9.84 2.61 10.91
N MET A 87 9.89 2.97 9.62
CA MET A 87 11.03 2.65 8.75
C MET A 87 11.62 3.92 8.13
N TYR A 88 12.88 3.81 7.69
CA TYR A 88 13.54 4.81 6.86
C TYR A 88 14.46 4.16 5.84
N GLU A 89 14.65 4.82 4.71
CA GLU A 89 15.59 4.36 3.67
C GLU A 89 16.95 5.08 3.84
N GLY A 90 16.99 6.39 3.63
CA GLY A 90 18.19 7.21 3.70
C GLY A 90 18.16 8.33 4.74
N ASP A 91 19.26 9.08 4.81
CA ASP A 91 19.43 10.21 5.74
C ASP A 91 18.58 11.43 5.38
N GLY A 92 18.13 11.53 4.12
CA GLY A 92 17.24 12.60 3.65
C GLY A 92 15.75 12.35 3.91
N ASP A 93 15.37 11.11 4.23
CA ASP A 93 13.98 10.73 4.39
C ASP A 93 13.51 10.98 5.82
N VAL A 94 12.28 11.46 5.98
CA VAL A 94 11.64 11.53 7.31
C VAL A 94 11.24 10.12 7.74
N PHE A 95 10.56 9.38 6.87
CA PHE A 95 10.14 8.00 7.06
C PHE A 95 9.85 7.34 5.70
N CYS A 96 9.67 6.02 5.70
CA CYS A 96 9.17 5.25 4.56
C CYS A 96 8.06 4.31 5.04
N ALA A 97 6.86 4.36 4.43
CA ALA A 97 5.74 3.50 4.81
C ALA A 97 5.83 2.11 4.18
N GLY A 98 6.41 2.00 2.99
CA GLY A 98 6.55 0.77 2.25
C GLY A 98 7.59 0.89 1.14
N ARG A 99 8.20 -0.25 0.81
CA ARG A 99 9.07 -0.36 -0.36
C ARG A 99 9.15 -1.79 -0.87
N ALA A 100 9.20 -1.89 -2.18
CA ALA A 100 9.77 -2.96 -2.96
C ALA A 100 10.70 -2.36 -4.01
N TYR A 101 11.78 -3.07 -4.36
CA TYR A 101 12.52 -2.73 -5.57
C TYR A 101 11.81 -3.36 -6.78
N GLY A 102 11.71 -2.63 -7.89
CA GLY A 102 10.95 -3.08 -9.07
C GLY A 102 11.42 -4.44 -9.58
N GLY A 103 10.52 -5.42 -9.60
CA GLY A 103 10.82 -6.81 -9.96
C GLY A 103 11.65 -7.58 -8.93
N SER A 104 12.04 -6.95 -7.82
CA SER A 104 12.54 -7.66 -6.66
C SER A 104 11.37 -8.38 -6.00
N ARG A 105 11.54 -9.67 -5.78
CA ARG A 105 10.55 -10.54 -5.14
C ARG A 105 10.42 -10.29 -3.63
N ILE A 106 10.78 -9.09 -3.15
CA ILE A 106 10.82 -8.70 -1.75
C ILE A 106 10.15 -7.35 -1.52
N ALA A 107 9.50 -7.21 -0.37
CA ALA A 107 8.89 -5.96 0.05
C ALA A 107 8.88 -5.82 1.58
N ALA A 108 8.88 -4.60 2.08
CA ALA A 108 8.63 -4.30 3.48
C ALA A 108 7.59 -3.18 3.61
N VAL A 109 6.65 -3.32 4.54
CA VAL A 109 5.59 -2.34 4.83
C VAL A 109 5.52 -2.11 6.32
N SER A 110 5.57 -0.84 6.72
CA SER A 110 5.36 -0.39 8.09
C SER A 110 3.89 -0.04 8.31
N LEU A 111 3.34 -0.55 9.40
CA LEU A 111 1.99 -0.23 9.85
C LEU A 111 1.96 1.02 10.73
N PHE A 112 3.13 1.53 11.16
CA PHE A 112 3.26 2.53 12.21
C PHE A 112 2.60 3.86 11.85
N ARG A 113 2.92 4.40 10.68
CA ARG A 113 2.48 5.74 10.25
C ARG A 113 1.00 5.81 9.88
N ASP A 114 0.42 4.67 9.54
CA ASP A 114 -1.01 4.54 9.30
C ASP A 114 -1.82 4.34 10.59
N GLN A 115 -1.20 4.14 11.77
CA GLN A 115 -1.96 3.97 13.01
C GLN A 115 -2.82 5.20 13.31
N PRO A 116 -4.05 5.04 13.85
CA PRO A 116 -4.93 6.18 14.14
C PRO A 116 -4.35 7.23 15.10
N SER A 117 -3.38 6.85 15.94
CA SER A 117 -2.66 7.76 16.85
C SER A 117 -1.61 8.63 16.16
N CYS A 118 -1.13 8.21 14.99
CA CYS A 118 -0.04 8.85 14.26
C CYS A 118 -0.52 9.50 12.96
N ALA A 119 -1.49 8.87 12.29
CA ALA A 119 -2.01 9.34 11.03
C ALA A 119 -2.68 10.71 11.19
N PRO A 120 -2.49 11.63 10.22
CA PRO A 120 -3.18 12.91 10.21
C PRO A 120 -4.68 12.66 10.19
N ARG A 121 -5.43 13.54 10.88
CA ARG A 121 -6.88 13.49 10.86
C ARG A 121 -7.37 13.66 9.43
N ASP A 122 -8.31 12.83 9.03
CA ASP A 122 -9.03 12.98 7.78
C ASP A 122 -9.66 14.38 7.73
N ASP A 123 -9.26 15.15 6.74
CA ASP A 123 -9.75 16.51 6.47
C ASP A 123 -11.15 16.50 5.81
N GLY A 124 -11.74 15.31 5.64
CA GLY A 124 -13.00 15.09 4.93
C GLY A 124 -12.79 14.85 3.44
N HIS A 125 -11.53 14.84 2.98
CA HIS A 125 -11.15 14.69 1.58
C HIS A 125 -10.25 13.48 1.33
N GLY A 126 -10.26 12.47 2.21
CA GLY A 126 -9.79 11.12 1.88
C GLY A 126 -10.55 10.50 0.69
N TRP A 127 -10.06 9.40 0.14
CA TRP A 127 -10.74 8.69 -0.95
C TRP A 127 -12.14 8.20 -0.51
N PRO A 128 -13.20 8.36 -1.34
CA PRO A 128 -13.24 8.95 -2.69
C PRO A 128 -13.46 10.48 -2.71
N SER A 129 -13.70 11.12 -1.56
CA SER A 129 -13.97 12.55 -1.41
C SER A 129 -12.84 13.47 -1.87
N SER A 130 -11.63 12.94 -2.08
CA SER A 130 -10.52 13.62 -2.78
C SER A 130 -10.86 14.06 -4.22
N HIS A 131 -11.97 13.58 -4.77
CA HIS A 131 -12.46 13.96 -6.11
C HIS A 131 -13.74 14.80 -6.06
N CYS A 132 -14.11 15.33 -4.89
CA CYS A 132 -15.23 16.25 -4.81
C CYS A 132 -14.87 17.60 -5.46
N ALA A 133 -15.86 18.28 -6.04
CA ALA A 133 -15.65 19.54 -6.76
C ALA A 133 -14.93 20.58 -5.89
N ALA A 134 -15.36 20.75 -4.63
CA ALA A 134 -14.77 21.71 -3.71
C ALA A 134 -13.26 21.49 -3.48
N TYR A 135 -12.84 20.23 -3.34
CA TYR A 135 -11.43 19.90 -3.13
C TYR A 135 -10.59 20.16 -4.38
N VAL A 136 -11.06 19.68 -5.53
CA VAL A 136 -10.38 19.86 -6.82
C VAL A 136 -10.26 21.35 -7.17
N ASP A 137 -11.35 22.11 -6.99
CA ASP A 137 -11.35 23.56 -7.21
C ASP A 137 -10.33 24.27 -6.29
N GLY A 138 -10.25 23.85 -5.01
CA GLY A 138 -9.26 24.37 -4.06
C GLY A 138 -7.82 24.18 -4.55
N LEU A 139 -7.46 22.96 -4.98
CA LEU A 139 -6.13 22.68 -5.51
C LEU A 139 -5.81 23.50 -6.77
N CYS A 140 -6.78 23.66 -7.67
CA CYS A 140 -6.61 24.44 -8.89
C CYS A 140 -6.41 25.94 -8.59
N LEU A 141 -7.07 26.47 -7.55
CA LEU A 141 -6.91 27.85 -7.12
C LEU A 141 -5.53 28.08 -6.47
N ASP A 142 -5.08 27.17 -5.61
CA ASP A 142 -3.80 27.28 -4.88
C ASP A 142 -2.58 27.12 -5.81
N GLY A 143 -2.68 26.31 -6.86
CA GLY A 143 -1.64 26.19 -7.89
C GLY A 143 -1.50 27.42 -8.80
N SER A 144 -2.46 28.35 -8.74
CA SER A 144 -2.54 29.52 -9.61
C SER A 144 -2.15 30.83 -8.89
N LYS A 145 -0.86 31.04 -8.63
CA LYS A 145 -0.35 32.43 -8.52
C LYS A 145 -0.41 33.06 -9.92
N PRO A 146 -1.24 34.07 -10.21
CA PRO A 146 -1.43 34.51 -11.58
C PRO A 146 -0.28 35.42 -12.04
N PRO A 147 0.25 35.30 -13.28
CA PRO A 147 0.70 36.49 -13.97
C PRO A 147 -0.55 37.33 -14.29
N ALA A 148 -0.47 38.62 -13.99
CA ALA A 148 -1.56 39.56 -14.18
C ALA A 148 -2.10 39.52 -15.62
N LYS A 149 -3.28 38.90 -15.81
CA LYS A 149 -4.37 39.26 -16.74
C LYS A 149 -5.42 38.13 -16.73
N LYS A 150 -6.58 38.40 -16.12
CA LYS A 150 -7.74 37.51 -16.13
C LYS A 150 -8.30 37.42 -17.56
N ALA A 151 -7.98 36.35 -18.28
CA ALA A 151 -8.82 35.90 -19.39
C ALA A 151 -10.02 35.16 -18.78
N LYS A 152 -11.24 35.59 -19.08
CA LYS A 152 -12.46 34.85 -18.71
C LYS A 152 -12.47 33.55 -19.50
N LEU A 153 -12.16 32.43 -18.85
CA LEU A 153 -12.47 31.11 -19.38
C LEU A 153 -14.00 30.99 -19.46
N PRO A 154 -14.56 30.44 -20.54
CA PRO A 154 -15.99 30.20 -20.64
C PRO A 154 -16.44 29.25 -19.51
N PRO A 155 -17.66 29.40 -18.97
CA PRO A 155 -18.17 28.48 -17.98
C PRO A 155 -18.22 27.08 -18.61
N MET A 156 -17.37 26.17 -18.13
CA MET A 156 -17.51 24.75 -18.44
C MET A 156 -18.91 24.35 -17.95
N ARG A 157 -19.81 24.05 -18.88
CA ARG A 157 -21.04 23.34 -18.56
C ARG A 157 -20.61 21.96 -18.08
N HIS A 158 -20.58 21.74 -16.78
CA HIS A 158 -20.60 20.39 -16.22
C HIS A 158 -21.86 19.72 -16.77
N GLN A 159 -21.69 18.80 -17.72
CA GLN A 159 -22.76 17.83 -17.95
C GLN A 159 -22.87 17.01 -16.67
N GLU A 160 -24.05 17.04 -16.04
CA GLU A 160 -24.43 16.18 -14.92
C GLU A 160 -24.61 14.73 -15.40
N SER A 161 -23.62 14.19 -16.11
CA SER A 161 -23.58 12.77 -16.40
C SER A 161 -23.11 12.08 -15.13
N GLY A 162 -24.05 11.45 -14.42
CA GLY A 162 -23.72 10.50 -13.36
C GLY A 162 -22.68 9.47 -13.84
N GLY A 163 -21.81 9.08 -12.92
CA GLY A 163 -20.74 8.11 -13.17
C GLY A 163 -20.30 7.44 -11.86
N PRO A 164 -19.57 6.31 -11.93
CA PRO A 164 -19.23 5.52 -10.74
C PRO A 164 -18.49 6.32 -9.66
N LEU A 165 -17.55 7.18 -10.04
CA LEU A 165 -16.82 8.03 -9.09
C LEU A 165 -17.74 9.06 -8.42
N ARG A 166 -18.65 9.68 -9.17
CA ARG A 166 -19.60 10.64 -8.62
C ARG A 166 -20.56 9.97 -7.63
N ALA A 167 -21.06 8.78 -7.97
CA ALA A 167 -21.89 7.98 -7.08
C ALA A 167 -21.15 7.58 -5.80
N ALA A 168 -19.85 7.23 -5.91
CA ALA A 168 -19.01 6.92 -4.75
C ALA A 168 -18.79 8.13 -3.83
N VAL A 169 -18.55 9.32 -4.41
CA VAL A 169 -18.44 10.58 -3.64
C VAL A 169 -19.74 10.90 -2.91
N GLU A 170 -20.89 10.83 -3.60
CA GLU A 170 -22.20 11.10 -3.00
C GLU A 170 -22.53 10.11 -1.86
N ALA A 171 -22.24 8.82 -2.05
CA ALA A 171 -22.41 7.82 -1.01
C ALA A 171 -21.51 8.06 0.21
N ALA A 172 -20.27 8.51 0.00
CA ALA A 172 -19.33 8.84 1.07
C ALA A 172 -19.81 10.06 1.89
N THR A 173 -20.37 11.08 1.23
CA THR A 173 -20.93 12.26 1.91
C THR A 173 -22.08 11.89 2.83
N ILE A 174 -23.02 11.05 2.39
CA ILE A 174 -24.15 10.57 3.22
C ILE A 174 -23.67 9.82 4.47
N ARG A 175 -22.55 9.10 4.38
CA ARG A 175 -22.00 8.34 5.53
C ARG A 175 -21.45 9.26 6.62
N LEU A 176 -20.85 10.40 6.26
CA LEU A 176 -20.36 11.40 7.23
C LEU A 176 -21.50 11.96 8.08
N GLU A 177 -22.69 12.12 7.51
CA GLU A 177 -23.88 12.61 8.22
C GLU A 177 -24.42 11.62 9.27
N ARG A 178 -24.12 10.32 9.12
CA ARG A 178 -24.63 9.23 9.99
C ARG A 178 -23.73 8.89 11.18
N GLY A 179 -22.61 9.60 11.34
CA GLY A 179 -21.63 9.35 12.41
C GLY A 179 -20.70 8.16 12.11
N ILE A 180 -19.50 8.21 12.69
CA ILE A 180 -18.44 7.21 12.47
C ILE A 180 -18.54 6.13 13.56
N PRO A 181 -18.68 4.83 13.21
CA PRO A 181 -18.69 3.76 14.18
C PRO A 181 -17.39 3.68 15.01
N PRO A 182 -17.45 3.20 16.27
CA PRO A 182 -16.26 3.08 17.13
C PRO A 182 -15.11 2.24 16.54
N GLU A 183 -15.43 1.23 15.74
CA GLU A 183 -14.48 0.33 15.07
C GLU A 183 -13.87 0.91 13.78
N ALA A 184 -14.41 2.03 13.30
CA ALA A 184 -13.97 2.64 12.04
C ALA A 184 -12.48 3.03 12.01
N PRO A 185 -11.85 3.52 13.10
CA PRO A 185 -10.43 3.87 13.07
C PRO A 185 -9.53 2.65 12.78
N THR A 186 -9.83 1.50 13.38
CA THR A 186 -9.08 0.25 13.13
C THR A 186 -9.33 -0.26 11.72
N ALA A 187 -10.58 -0.26 11.25
CA ALA A 187 -10.90 -0.67 9.89
C ALA A 187 -10.25 0.24 8.83
N GLN A 188 -10.23 1.55 9.06
CA GLN A 188 -9.57 2.53 8.20
C GLN A 188 -8.04 2.33 8.21
N TRP A 189 -7.45 2.08 9.37
CA TRP A 189 -6.02 1.77 9.48
C TRP A 189 -5.66 0.52 8.67
N LEU A 190 -6.38 -0.59 8.88
CA LEU A 190 -6.14 -1.82 8.13
C LEU A 190 -6.36 -1.61 6.63
N ALA A 191 -7.39 -0.85 6.22
CA ALA A 191 -7.62 -0.54 4.82
C ALA A 191 -6.43 0.19 4.18
N ARG A 192 -5.84 1.18 4.86
CA ARG A 192 -4.64 1.88 4.38
C ARG A 192 -3.45 0.95 4.25
N VAL A 193 -3.17 0.16 5.29
CA VAL A 193 -2.09 -0.84 5.28
C VAL A 193 -2.24 -1.79 4.10
N VAL A 194 -3.47 -2.22 3.78
CA VAL A 194 -3.73 -3.13 2.66
C VAL A 194 -3.51 -2.45 1.31
N VAL A 195 -3.86 -1.17 1.16
CA VAL A 195 -3.55 -0.42 -0.07
C VAL A 195 -2.03 -0.34 -0.26
N THR A 196 -1.28 0.02 0.78
CA THR A 196 0.20 0.05 0.74
C THR A 196 0.79 -1.34 0.49
N THR A 197 0.28 -2.39 1.13
CA THR A 197 0.68 -3.79 0.89
C THR A 197 0.44 -4.18 -0.57
N THR A 198 -0.71 -3.82 -1.12
CA THR A 198 -1.04 -4.11 -2.52
C THR A 198 -0.12 -3.36 -3.48
N HIS A 199 0.20 -2.11 -3.15
CA HIS A 199 1.14 -1.27 -3.88
C HIS A 199 2.52 -1.92 -3.98
N GLU A 200 3.12 -2.30 -2.83
CA GLU A 200 4.44 -2.93 -2.82
C GLU A 200 4.43 -4.32 -3.47
N LEU A 201 3.33 -5.07 -3.36
CA LEU A 201 3.21 -6.36 -4.06
C LEU A 201 3.20 -6.19 -5.58
N CYS A 202 2.57 -5.13 -6.08
CA CYS A 202 2.58 -4.82 -7.50
C CYS A 202 3.98 -4.39 -7.99
N HIS A 203 4.76 -3.71 -7.16
CA HIS A 203 6.18 -3.48 -7.42
C HIS A 203 6.97 -4.80 -7.51
N CYS A 204 6.69 -5.79 -6.66
CA CYS A 204 7.25 -7.13 -6.80
C CYS A 204 6.88 -7.81 -8.13
N LEU A 205 5.73 -7.47 -8.71
CA LEU A 205 5.28 -7.93 -10.04
C LEU A 205 5.85 -7.08 -11.19
N GLY A 206 6.78 -6.15 -10.90
CA GLY A 206 7.45 -5.33 -11.91
C GLY A 206 6.66 -4.12 -12.38
N LEU A 207 5.60 -3.72 -11.67
CA LEU A 207 4.87 -2.49 -12.00
C LEU A 207 5.56 -1.29 -11.37
N ASP A 208 5.80 -0.23 -12.16
CA ASP A 208 6.15 1.09 -11.63
C ASP A 208 4.91 1.87 -11.17
N HIS A 209 5.16 3.01 -10.52
CA HIS A 209 4.13 3.99 -10.18
C HIS A 209 3.26 4.35 -11.40
N CYS A 210 1.95 4.50 -11.16
CA CYS A 210 0.96 4.83 -12.17
C CYS A 210 0.61 6.32 -12.14
N VAL A 211 0.57 6.93 -13.33
CA VAL A 211 0.20 8.34 -13.53
C VAL A 211 -1.07 8.52 -14.38
N TYR A 212 -1.69 7.42 -14.83
CA TYR A 212 -2.74 7.47 -15.85
C TYR A 212 -4.13 7.78 -15.28
N PHE A 213 -4.51 7.11 -14.20
CA PHE A 213 -5.83 7.19 -13.58
C PHE A 213 -5.68 7.09 -12.06
N ALA A 214 -6.79 7.33 -11.34
CA ALA A 214 -6.88 6.95 -9.93
C ALA A 214 -6.54 5.45 -9.79
N CYS A 215 -5.47 5.13 -9.06
CA CYS A 215 -4.90 3.80 -8.98
C CYS A 215 -4.17 3.61 -7.65
N ALA A 216 -4.28 2.42 -7.06
CA ALA A 216 -3.48 2.01 -5.89
C ALA A 216 -1.97 2.10 -6.16
N MET A 217 -1.55 2.05 -7.43
CA MET A 217 -0.15 2.23 -7.85
C MET A 217 0.29 3.68 -8.01
N GLN A 218 -0.53 4.67 -7.65
CA GLN A 218 -0.07 6.07 -7.67
C GLN A 218 1.09 6.26 -6.67
N GLY A 219 2.11 7.03 -7.06
CA GLY A 219 3.18 7.38 -6.13
C GLY A 219 2.65 8.22 -4.96
N CYS A 220 3.22 8.00 -3.78
CA CYS A 220 2.80 8.65 -2.54
C CYS A 220 4.01 9.16 -1.75
N GLY A 221 4.01 10.45 -1.38
CA GLY A 221 5.07 11.06 -0.58
C GLY A 221 4.69 11.36 0.87
N SER A 222 3.42 11.19 1.23
CA SER A 222 2.89 11.57 2.55
C SER A 222 1.71 10.69 2.98
N VAL A 223 1.41 10.66 4.29
CA VAL A 223 0.25 9.89 4.80
C VAL A 223 -1.07 10.53 4.29
N GLU A 224 -1.11 11.84 4.14
CA GLU A 224 -2.23 12.57 3.59
C GLU A 224 -2.50 12.19 2.13
N GLU A 225 -1.47 12.04 1.30
CA GLU A 225 -1.62 11.54 -0.07
C GLU A 225 -2.09 10.09 -0.09
N ALA A 226 -1.59 9.24 0.81
CA ALA A 226 -1.97 7.84 0.92
C ALA A 226 -3.46 7.69 1.20
N GLN A 227 -4.02 8.53 2.06
CA GLN A 227 -5.45 8.58 2.37
C GLN A 227 -6.33 8.89 1.15
N ARG A 228 -5.77 9.49 0.10
CA ARG A 228 -6.49 9.87 -1.13
C ARG A 228 -6.37 8.83 -2.23
N GLN A 229 -5.58 7.78 -2.03
CA GLN A 229 -5.42 6.69 -3.00
C GLN A 229 -6.63 5.76 -3.01
N PRO A 230 -7.06 5.30 -4.20
CA PRO A 230 -8.14 4.33 -4.29
C PRO A 230 -7.66 2.92 -3.91
N PRO A 231 -8.54 2.07 -3.36
CA PRO A 231 -8.22 0.68 -3.03
C PRO A 231 -8.34 -0.26 -4.25
N TYR A 232 -7.98 0.21 -5.45
CA TYR A 232 -8.06 -0.57 -6.68
C TYR A 232 -6.99 -0.19 -7.70
N ALA A 233 -6.58 -1.14 -8.54
CA ALA A 233 -5.75 -0.88 -9.70
C ALA A 233 -6.61 -0.34 -10.87
N CYS A 234 -6.09 0.64 -11.61
CA CYS A 234 -6.75 1.15 -12.81
C CYS A 234 -6.68 0.15 -13.97
N PRO A 235 -7.46 0.33 -15.06
CA PRO A 235 -7.46 -0.60 -16.20
C PRO A 235 -6.07 -0.86 -16.80
N VAL A 236 -5.18 0.14 -16.82
CA VAL A 236 -3.80 -0.02 -17.31
C VAL A 236 -2.98 -0.93 -16.40
N CYS A 237 -3.04 -0.73 -15.07
CA CYS A 237 -2.33 -1.57 -14.12
C CYS A 237 -2.93 -2.97 -14.02
N LEU A 238 -4.25 -3.11 -14.17
CA LEU A 238 -4.90 -4.42 -14.24
C LEU A 238 -4.42 -5.23 -15.45
N GLU A 239 -4.31 -4.60 -16.63
CA GLU A 239 -3.73 -5.27 -17.81
C GLU A 239 -2.27 -5.67 -17.61
N LYS A 240 -1.47 -4.83 -16.93
CA LYS A 240 -0.07 -5.17 -16.58
C LYS A 240 -0.01 -6.37 -15.63
N ILE A 241 -0.82 -6.36 -14.55
CA ILE A 241 -0.89 -7.48 -13.60
C ILE A 241 -1.35 -8.76 -14.30
N ALA A 242 -2.38 -8.68 -15.14
CA ALA A 242 -2.88 -9.82 -15.91
C ALA A 242 -1.81 -10.37 -16.85
N ALA A 243 -1.01 -9.50 -17.47
CA ALA A 243 0.11 -9.93 -18.30
C ALA A 243 1.20 -10.64 -17.49
N THR A 244 1.69 -10.03 -16.40
CA THR A 244 2.73 -10.64 -15.55
C THR A 244 2.31 -11.99 -14.98
N ILE A 245 1.06 -12.12 -14.53
CA ILE A 245 0.54 -13.38 -13.99
C ILE A 245 0.30 -14.41 -15.11
N GLY A 246 -0.21 -13.96 -16.26
CA GLY A 246 -0.52 -14.79 -17.42
C GLY A 246 0.70 -15.49 -18.01
N GLU A 247 1.80 -14.75 -18.19
CA GLU A 247 3.09 -15.27 -18.66
C GLU A 247 3.58 -16.46 -17.82
N GLY A 248 3.34 -16.42 -16.50
CA GLY A 248 3.81 -17.45 -15.57
C GLY A 248 2.85 -18.62 -15.32
N LEU A 249 1.55 -18.48 -15.59
CA LEU A 249 0.53 -19.44 -15.14
C LEU A 249 -0.37 -20.02 -16.24
N VAL A 250 -0.35 -19.46 -17.45
CA VAL A 250 -1.29 -19.86 -18.51
C VAL A 250 -0.54 -20.49 -19.68
N ASP A 251 -0.81 -21.76 -19.95
CA ASP A 251 -0.21 -22.48 -21.09
C ASP A 251 -0.51 -21.78 -22.42
N GLY A 252 0.54 -21.59 -23.23
CA GLY A 252 0.44 -20.96 -24.54
C GLY A 252 0.28 -19.44 -24.51
N TRP A 253 0.56 -18.79 -23.38
CA TRP A 253 0.57 -17.32 -23.27
C TRP A 253 1.59 -16.67 -24.21
N ASP A 254 2.80 -17.23 -24.28
CA ASP A 254 3.91 -16.72 -25.11
C ASP A 254 3.88 -17.21 -26.57
N ASP A 255 2.90 -18.02 -26.94
CA ASP A 255 2.78 -18.51 -28.32
C ASP A 255 2.31 -17.36 -29.23
N GLU A 256 3.09 -16.98 -30.25
CA GLU A 256 2.74 -15.86 -31.14
C GLU A 256 1.41 -16.06 -31.90
N ALA A 257 0.99 -17.30 -32.16
CA ALA A 257 -0.24 -17.62 -32.87
C ALA A 257 -1.45 -17.74 -31.92
N MET A 258 -1.25 -18.30 -30.73
CA MET A 258 -2.31 -18.63 -29.77
C MET A 258 -2.43 -17.63 -28.62
N GLY A 259 -1.34 -16.96 -28.25
CA GLY A 259 -1.20 -16.11 -27.06
C GLY A 259 -2.20 -14.96 -27.01
N LYS A 260 -2.52 -14.35 -28.16
CA LYS A 260 -3.58 -13.33 -28.23
C LYS A 260 -4.95 -13.90 -27.85
N SER A 261 -5.30 -15.09 -28.35
CA SER A 261 -6.58 -15.74 -28.04
C SER A 261 -6.64 -16.27 -26.60
N VAL A 262 -5.51 -16.73 -26.07
CA VAL A 262 -5.35 -17.18 -24.68
C VAL A 262 -5.49 -16.00 -23.73
N ARG A 263 -4.79 -14.89 -24.00
CA ARG A 263 -4.90 -13.63 -23.26
C ARG A 263 -6.30 -13.06 -23.30
N GLU A 264 -6.92 -12.96 -24.47
CA GLU A 264 -8.30 -12.47 -24.61
C GLU A 264 -9.29 -13.35 -23.85
N ARG A 265 -9.10 -14.68 -23.85
CA ARG A 265 -9.93 -15.60 -23.06
C ARG A 265 -9.72 -15.40 -21.56
N TYR A 266 -8.47 -15.33 -21.09
CA TYR A 266 -8.13 -15.15 -19.69
C TYR A 266 -8.62 -13.79 -19.15
N VAL A 267 -8.41 -12.70 -19.89
CA VAL A 267 -8.94 -11.36 -19.54
C VAL A 267 -10.45 -11.37 -19.54
N LYS A 268 -11.09 -12.02 -20.52
CA LYS A 268 -12.55 -12.12 -20.56
C LYS A 268 -13.10 -12.99 -19.43
N GLU A 269 -12.39 -14.04 -19.01
CA GLU A 269 -12.74 -14.90 -17.87
C GLU A 269 -12.54 -14.19 -16.53
N SER A 270 -11.44 -13.45 -16.36
CA SER A 270 -11.20 -12.63 -15.15
C SER A 270 -12.18 -11.46 -15.03
N GLN A 271 -12.74 -11.00 -16.16
CA GLN A 271 -13.82 -10.02 -16.22
C GLN A 271 -15.23 -10.64 -16.16
N LYS A 272 -15.38 -11.96 -16.30
CA LYS A 272 -16.69 -12.59 -16.57
C LYS A 272 -17.57 -12.86 -15.38
N GLU A 273 -17.15 -12.59 -14.16
CA GLU A 273 -18.08 -12.66 -13.03
C GLU A 273 -17.86 -11.52 -12.04
N ASP A 274 -19.00 -11.00 -11.57
CA ASP A 274 -19.25 -10.15 -10.40
C ASP A 274 -18.55 -10.62 -9.09
N VAL A 275 -17.67 -11.60 -9.15
CA VAL A 275 -16.99 -12.26 -8.04
C VAL A 275 -15.69 -11.54 -7.65
N TRP A 276 -14.91 -10.98 -8.59
CA TRP A 276 -13.62 -10.38 -8.23
C TRP A 276 -13.70 -8.89 -7.89
N GLN A 277 -14.54 -8.10 -8.58
CA GLN A 277 -14.65 -6.67 -8.28
C GLN A 277 -15.66 -6.37 -7.16
N TRP A 278 -16.80 -7.07 -7.11
CA TRP A 278 -17.83 -6.79 -6.11
C TRP A 278 -17.70 -7.60 -4.83
N GLU A 279 -17.22 -8.86 -4.85
CA GLU A 279 -16.99 -9.59 -3.60
C GLU A 279 -15.69 -9.19 -2.90
N ILE A 280 -14.61 -8.83 -3.61
CA ILE A 280 -13.44 -8.23 -2.95
C ILE A 280 -13.83 -6.89 -2.35
N PHE A 281 -14.52 -6.00 -3.09
CA PHE A 281 -14.98 -4.73 -2.56
C PHE A 281 -16.04 -4.90 -1.44
N ARG A 282 -16.92 -5.92 -1.51
CA ARG A 282 -17.82 -6.30 -0.39
C ARG A 282 -17.06 -6.90 0.79
N ALA A 283 -16.02 -7.69 0.58
CA ALA A 283 -15.24 -8.33 1.64
C ALA A 283 -14.30 -7.32 2.33
N PHE A 284 -13.81 -6.32 1.59
CA PHE A 284 -13.16 -5.12 2.13
C PHE A 284 -14.13 -4.26 2.94
N THR A 285 -15.39 -4.14 2.51
CA THR A 285 -16.40 -3.36 3.24
C THR A 285 -17.12 -4.14 4.35
N ARG A 286 -17.01 -5.48 4.41
CA ARG A 286 -17.68 -6.35 5.40
C ARG A 286 -16.75 -6.99 6.45
N ASN A 287 -15.46 -6.66 6.55
CA ASN A 287 -14.51 -7.31 7.48
C ASN A 287 -14.35 -8.85 7.30
N GLU A 288 -15.04 -9.49 6.35
CA GLU A 288 -15.10 -10.96 6.25
C GLU A 288 -13.83 -11.59 5.66
N PHE A 289 -13.11 -10.86 4.79
CA PHE A 289 -11.81 -11.34 4.27
C PHE A 289 -10.76 -11.43 5.39
N TRP A 290 -10.83 -10.51 6.37
CA TRP A 290 -9.82 -10.36 7.42
C TRP A 290 -10.13 -11.13 8.71
N ALA A 291 -11.37 -11.60 8.91
CA ALA A 291 -11.69 -12.55 9.97
C ALA A 291 -10.89 -13.88 9.86
N LYS A 292 -10.29 -14.17 8.69
CA LYS A 292 -9.37 -15.30 8.51
C LYS A 292 -7.90 -14.97 8.81
N ILE A 293 -7.46 -13.72 8.62
CA ILE A 293 -6.06 -13.30 8.86
C ILE A 293 -5.83 -12.87 10.32
N VAL A 294 -6.86 -12.33 10.99
CA VAL A 294 -6.80 -11.90 12.41
C VAL A 294 -7.12 -13.04 13.40
N ARG A 295 -7.58 -14.20 12.93
CA ARG A 295 -7.70 -15.40 13.77
C ARG A 295 -6.33 -16.04 14.01
N SER A 296 -5.52 -15.37 14.83
CA SER A 296 -4.57 -16.05 15.71
C SER A 296 -5.37 -16.98 16.64
N PRO A 297 -4.95 -18.24 16.86
CA PRO A 297 -5.49 -19.06 17.92
C PRO A 297 -5.00 -18.48 19.25
N ARG A 298 -5.83 -17.67 19.90
CA ARG A 298 -5.80 -17.60 21.35
C ARG A 298 -6.60 -18.78 21.89
N GLU A 299 -5.95 -19.55 22.78
CA GLU A 299 -6.51 -20.59 23.67
C GLU A 299 -6.78 -21.94 22.97
N HIS A 300 -6.18 -23.08 23.33
CA HIS A 300 -5.65 -23.59 24.61
C HIS A 300 -4.34 -24.36 24.43
#